data_AF-A0A954Q670-F1
#
_entry.id   AF-A0A954Q670-F1
#
_cell.length_a   1.000
_cell.length_b   1.000
_cell.length_c   1.000
_cell.angle_alpha   90.00
_cell.angle_beta   90.00
_cell.angle_gamma   90.00
#
_symmetry.space_group_name_H-M   'P 1'
#
loop_
_entity.id
_entity.type
_entity.pdbx_description
1 polymer ?
#
loop_
_entity_poly.entity_id
_entity_poly.type
_entity_poly.pdbx_seq_one_letter_code
_entity_poly.pdbx_strand_id
1 'polypeptide(L)'
;MNDYLETAEEGFQLLRTLPWLTLLTIFAPLVALAAWRRIYPHIPLVLMMIGPCLLTFALLIWEDLFLVVAIADAVVVLIAVGDYWTLPRADAFSAERTATRVASINMPHQVKLLINNHSKRPFFVS
;
A
#
# COMPACT_ATOMS: atom_id res chain seq x y z
N MET A 1 27.97 -3.94 -23.06
CA MET A 1 27.86 -4.20 -21.61
C MET A 1 28.17 -2.94 -20.81
N ASN A 2 29.22 -2.17 -21.16
CA ASN A 2 29.57 -0.91 -20.49
C ASN A 2 28.51 0.21 -20.64
N ASP A 3 27.90 0.40 -21.82
CA ASP A 3 26.87 1.45 -22.01
C ASP A 3 25.69 1.37 -21.03
N TYR A 4 25.25 0.16 -20.66
CA TYR A 4 24.17 -0.03 -19.69
C TYR A 4 24.58 0.37 -18.28
N LEU A 5 25.86 0.17 -17.93
CA LEU A 5 26.40 0.56 -16.63
C LEU A 5 26.57 2.08 -16.56
N GLU A 6 27.09 2.70 -17.62
CA GLU A 6 27.22 4.16 -17.71
C GLU A 6 25.84 4.84 -17.62
N THR A 7 24.83 4.34 -18.36
CA THR A 7 23.46 4.87 -18.30
C THR A 7 22.83 4.72 -16.92
N ALA A 8 23.11 3.60 -16.23
CA ALA A 8 22.61 3.37 -14.88
C ALA A 8 23.27 4.31 -13.87
N GLU A 9 24.59 4.52 -13.97
CA GLU A 9 25.34 5.44 -13.11
C GLU A 9 24.85 6.88 -13.25
N GLU A 10 24.61 7.35 -14.48
CA GLU A 10 24.01 8.66 -14.74
C GLU A 10 22.62 8.78 -14.10
N GLY A 11 21.79 7.75 -14.21
CA GLY A 11 20.48 7.67 -13.54
C GLY A 11 20.57 7.76 -12.02
N PHE A 12 21.53 7.06 -11.41
CA PHE A 12 21.77 7.14 -9.97
C PHE A 12 22.28 8.51 -9.52
N GLN A 13 23.09 9.19 -10.33
CA GLN A 13 23.52 10.56 -10.05
C GLN A 13 22.34 11.54 -10.08
N LEU A 14 21.45 11.43 -11.07
CA LEU A 14 20.23 12.22 -11.13
C LEU A 14 19.34 11.99 -9.91
N LEU A 15 19.15 10.73 -9.49
CA LEU A 15 18.39 10.38 -8.28
C LEU A 15 19.01 10.97 -7.00
N ARG A 16 20.35 11.04 -6.89
CA ARG A 16 21.03 11.67 -5.75
C ARG A 16 20.85 13.19 -5.72
N THR A 17 20.88 13.84 -6.88
CA THR A 17 20.78 15.32 -6.95
C THR A 17 19.35 15.82 -6.72
N LEU A 18 18.34 15.02 -7.07
CA LEU A 18 16.93 15.39 -6.98
C LEU A 18 16.20 14.43 -6.03
N PRO A 19 16.24 14.66 -4.70
CA PRO A 19 15.68 13.73 -3.72
C PRO A 19 14.18 13.49 -3.91
N TRP A 20 13.43 14.45 -4.45
CA TRP A 20 12.02 14.26 -4.79
C TRP A 20 11.78 13.17 -5.85
N LEU A 21 12.72 12.95 -6.78
CA LEU A 21 12.60 11.86 -7.76
C LEU A 21 12.69 10.51 -7.06
N THR A 22 13.59 10.34 -6.09
CA THR A 22 13.67 9.09 -5.32
C THR A 22 12.39 8.81 -4.55
N LEU A 23 11.80 9.82 -3.90
CA LEU A 23 10.51 9.70 -3.25
C LEU A 23 9.43 9.31 -4.27
N LEU A 24 9.35 10.00 -5.41
CA LEU A 24 8.41 9.66 -6.47
C LEU A 24 8.59 8.23 -6.97
N THR A 25 9.81 7.75 -7.18
CA THR A 25 10.07 6.38 -7.63
C THR A 25 9.64 5.35 -6.58
N ILE A 26 9.90 5.59 -5.30
CA ILE A 26 9.51 4.70 -4.19
C ILE A 26 7.98 4.70 -3.99
N PHE A 27 7.34 5.86 -4.07
CA PHE A 27 5.89 5.98 -3.88
C PHE A 27 5.07 5.70 -5.14
N ALA A 28 5.66 5.74 -6.34
CA ALA A 28 4.99 5.43 -7.60
C ALA A 28 4.21 4.10 -7.58
N PRO A 29 4.77 2.95 -7.14
CA PRO A 29 4.01 1.71 -7.07
C PRO A 29 2.83 1.79 -6.10
N LEU A 30 2.98 2.46 -4.95
CA LEU A 30 1.90 2.66 -3.99
C LEU A 30 0.76 3.51 -4.59
N VAL A 31 1.12 4.61 -5.25
CA VAL A 31 0.16 5.50 -5.94
C VAL A 31 -0.53 4.74 -7.08
N ALA A 32 0.21 3.97 -7.86
CA ALA A 32 -0.33 3.16 -8.94
C ALA A 32 -1.33 2.10 -8.41
N LEU A 33 -1.00 1.42 -7.30
CA LEU A 33 -1.89 0.47 -6.64
C LEU A 33 -3.16 1.14 -6.09
N ALA A 34 -3.02 2.30 -5.46
CA ALA A 34 -4.15 3.06 -4.95
C ALA A 34 -5.06 3.54 -6.10
N ALA A 35 -4.48 4.07 -7.19
CA ALA A 35 -5.24 4.59 -8.33
C ALA A 35 -5.95 3.48 -9.13
N TRP A 36 -5.25 2.37 -9.40
CA TRP A 36 -5.79 1.30 -10.25
C TRP A 36 -6.65 0.29 -9.51
N ARG A 37 -6.27 -0.08 -8.28
CA ARG A 37 -6.98 -1.13 -7.54
C ARG A 37 -7.75 -0.63 -6.33
N ARG A 38 -7.68 0.68 -6.01
CA ARG A 38 -8.31 1.27 -4.82
C ARG A 38 -7.95 0.51 -3.54
N ILE A 39 -6.73 -0.02 -3.49
CA ILE A 39 -6.17 -0.72 -2.32
C ILE A 39 -5.52 0.35 -1.45
N TYR A 40 -5.97 0.45 -0.21
CA TYR A 40 -5.44 1.39 0.79
C TYR A 40 -4.67 0.62 1.86
N PRO A 41 -3.56 1.18 2.37
CA PRO A 41 -2.79 0.52 3.42
C PRO A 41 -3.61 0.46 4.70
N HIS A 42 -3.65 -0.72 5.32
CA HIS A 42 -4.35 -0.94 6.59
C HIS A 42 -3.55 -0.26 7.72
N ILE A 43 -4.21 0.56 8.56
CA ILE A 43 -3.54 1.37 9.61
C ILE A 43 -2.58 0.54 10.50
N PRO A 44 -2.95 -0.64 11.01
CA PRO A 44 -2.04 -1.55 11.71
C PRO A 44 -0.73 -1.87 10.98
N LEU A 45 -0.76 -2.08 9.66
CA LEU A 45 0.46 -2.35 8.88
C LEU A 45 1.34 -1.10 8.80
N VAL A 46 0.73 0.08 8.66
CA VAL A 46 1.44 1.36 8.72
C VAL A 46 2.09 1.56 10.09
N LEU A 47 1.41 1.19 11.17
CA LEU A 47 1.97 1.27 12.52
C LEU A 47 3.11 0.26 12.72
N MET A 48 2.99 -0.95 12.17
CA MET A 48 4.06 -1.96 12.22
C MET A 48 5.33 -1.48 11.49
N MET A 49 5.18 -0.65 10.46
CA MET A 49 6.31 -0.06 9.73
C MET A 49 7.15 0.93 10.56
N ILE A 50 6.66 1.39 11.71
CA ILE A 50 7.45 2.21 12.63
C ILE A 50 8.67 1.44 13.13
N GLY A 51 8.54 0.12 13.37
CA GLY A 51 9.64 -0.71 13.86
C GLY A 51 10.87 -0.69 12.95
N PRO A 52 10.74 -1.11 11.67
CA PRO A 52 11.83 -1.02 10.69
C PRO A 52 12.36 0.40 10.50
N CYS A 53 11.50 1.42 10.50
CA CYS A 53 11.95 2.82 10.44
C CYS A 53 12.86 3.20 11.61
N LEU A 54 12.49 2.83 12.85
CA LEU A 54 13.32 3.07 14.03
C LEU A 54 14.61 2.25 13.99
N LEU A 55 14.55 1.03 13.47
CA LEU A 55 15.71 0.16 13.32
C LEU A 55 16.73 0.75 12.35
N THR A 56 16.26 1.39 11.27
CA THR A 56 17.13 2.13 10.33
C THR A 56 17.82 3.32 11.03
N PHE A 57 17.17 4.01 11.97
CA PHE A 57 17.84 5.05 12.77
C PHE A 57 18.90 4.48 13.71
N ALA A 58 18.73 3.25 14.20
CA ALA A 58 19.73 2.59 15.05
C ALA A 58 21.06 2.32 14.31
N LEU A 59 21.03 2.19 12.97
CA LEU A 59 22.24 2.08 12.15
C LEU A 59 23.16 3.29 12.25
N LEU A 60 22.62 4.47 12.60
CA LEU A 60 23.42 5.68 12.79
C LEU A 60 24.36 5.58 14.02
N ILE A 61 24.03 4.69 14.96
CA ILE A 61 24.78 4.46 16.20
C ILE A 61 25.62 3.18 16.09
N TRP A 62 25.05 2.13 15.48
CA TRP A 62 25.68 0.81 15.35
C TRP A 62 25.62 0.30 13.92
N GLU A 63 26.75 0.42 13.21
CA GLU A 63 26.88 -0.02 11.82
C GLU A 63 26.76 -1.56 11.67
N ASP A 64 27.16 -2.32 12.71
CA ASP A 64 27.09 -3.79 12.73
C ASP A 64 25.65 -4.34 12.62
N LEU A 65 24.63 -3.49 12.84
CA LEU A 65 23.23 -3.89 12.70
C LEU A 65 22.76 -3.95 11.24
N PHE A 66 23.59 -3.56 10.27
CA PHE A 66 23.20 -3.48 8.86
C PHE A 66 22.52 -4.76 8.36
N LEU A 67 23.11 -5.91 8.65
CA LEU A 67 22.59 -7.20 8.20
C LEU A 67 21.23 -7.51 8.86
N VAL A 68 21.06 -7.16 10.13
CA VAL A 68 19.80 -7.34 10.87
C VAL A 68 18.70 -6.47 10.26
N VAL A 69 19.00 -5.20 9.96
CA VAL A 69 18.04 -4.29 9.32
C VAL A 69 17.64 -4.78 7.94
N ALA A 70 18.63 -5.18 7.13
CA ALA A 70 18.37 -5.71 5.79
C ALA A 70 17.47 -6.95 5.81
N ILE A 71 17.66 -7.87 6.78
CA ILE A 71 16.77 -9.03 6.95
C ILE A 71 15.37 -8.59 7.36
N ALA A 72 15.25 -7.67 8.32
CA ALA A 72 13.95 -7.18 8.78
C ALA A 72 13.15 -6.56 7.63
N ASP A 73 13.77 -5.70 6.82
CA ASP A 73 13.14 -5.08 5.64
C ASP A 73 12.75 -6.13 4.60
N ALA A 74 13.61 -7.12 4.33
CA ALA A 74 13.29 -8.21 3.40
C ALA A 74 12.07 -9.01 3.86
N VAL A 75 11.97 -9.33 5.17
CA VAL A 75 10.81 -10.02 5.74
C VAL A 75 9.53 -9.20 5.58
N VAL A 76 9.60 -7.89 5.85
CA VAL A 76 8.44 -7.00 5.65
C VAL A 76 7.99 -7.00 4.19
N VAL A 77 8.92 -6.88 3.24
CA VAL A 77 8.60 -6.90 1.81
C VAL A 77 7.94 -8.21 1.42
N LEU A 78 8.44 -9.35 1.91
CA LEU A 78 7.84 -10.66 1.65
C LEU A 78 6.41 -10.77 2.21
N ILE A 79 6.18 -10.27 3.42
CA ILE A 79 4.83 -10.23 4.02
C ILE A 79 3.90 -9.33 3.19
N ALA A 80 4.37 -8.16 2.77
CA ALA A 80 3.58 -7.23 1.96
C ALA A 80 3.21 -7.81 0.58
N VAL A 81 4.14 -8.51 -0.08
CA VAL A 81 3.88 -9.21 -1.35
C VAL A 81 2.88 -10.35 -1.15
N GLY A 82 3.02 -11.12 -0.07
CA GLY A 82 2.07 -12.16 0.30
C GLY A 82 0.67 -11.60 0.55
N ASP A 83 0.57 -10.53 1.34
CA ASP A 83 -0.70 -9.85 1.62
C ASP A 83 -1.35 -9.34 0.33
N TYR A 84 -0.57 -8.69 -0.55
CA TYR A 84 -1.02 -8.20 -1.85
C TYR A 84 -1.66 -9.29 -2.72
N TRP A 85 -1.11 -10.50 -2.76
CA TRP A 85 -1.68 -11.60 -3.53
C TRP A 85 -2.93 -12.21 -2.89
N THR A 86 -3.15 -12.00 -1.59
CA THR A 86 -4.32 -12.52 -0.87
C THR A 86 -5.50 -11.55 -0.77
N LEU A 87 -5.31 -10.28 -1.15
CA LEU A 87 -6.34 -9.26 -1.09
C LEU A 87 -7.54 -9.57 -2.02
N PRO A 88 -8.78 -9.62 -1.50
CA PRO A 88 -9.97 -9.82 -2.31
C PRO A 88 -10.18 -8.65 -3.27
N ARG A 89 -10.53 -8.99 -4.52
CA ARG A 89 -10.82 -8.01 -5.57
C ARG A 89 -12.25 -7.45 -5.41
N ALA A 90 -12.53 -6.34 -6.07
CA ALA A 90 -13.83 -5.67 -6.01
C ALA A 90 -15.01 -6.55 -6.49
N ASP A 91 -14.74 -7.51 -7.38
CA ASP A 91 -15.69 -8.51 -7.86
C ASP A 91 -16.14 -9.51 -6.76
N ALA A 92 -15.39 -9.64 -5.67
CA ALA A 92 -15.76 -10.45 -4.52
C ALA A 92 -16.82 -9.76 -3.63
N PHE A 93 -17.16 -8.50 -3.89
CA PHE A 93 -18.17 -7.76 -3.15
C PHE A 93 -19.39 -7.50 -4.02
N SER A 94 -20.57 -7.80 -3.49
CA SER A 94 -21.86 -7.40 -4.10
C SER A 94 -22.53 -6.37 -3.21
N ALA A 95 -23.08 -5.32 -3.81
CA ALA A 95 -23.79 -4.26 -3.10
C ALA A 95 -25.20 -4.08 -3.67
N GLU A 96 -26.21 -4.31 -2.84
CA GLU A 96 -27.62 -4.12 -3.17
C GLU A 96 -28.18 -2.94 -2.39
N ARG A 97 -28.91 -2.06 -3.09
CA ARG A 97 -29.57 -0.90 -2.49
C ARG A 97 -31.08 -1.10 -2.52
N THR A 98 -31.69 -1.11 -1.34
CA THR A 98 -33.15 -1.15 -1.18
C THR A 98 -33.66 0.21 -0.74
N ALA A 99 -34.49 0.83 -1.59
CA ALA A 99 -35.18 2.08 -1.31
C ALA A 99 -36.68 1.93 -1.59
N THR A 100 -37.52 2.57 -0.77
CA THR A 100 -38.97 2.54 -0.92
C THR A 100 -39.40 3.25 -2.20
N ARG A 101 -40.27 2.63 -3.02
CA ARG A 101 -40.68 3.11 -4.37
C ARG A 101 -41.36 4.49 -4.41
N VAL A 102 -41.81 5.01 -3.28
CA VAL A 102 -42.49 6.31 -3.19
C VAL A 102 -41.61 7.21 -2.33
N ALA A 103 -40.75 7.98 -3.00
CA ALA A 103 -39.90 8.95 -2.34
C ALA A 103 -40.37 10.35 -2.72
N SER A 104 -40.74 11.16 -1.71
CA SER A 104 -40.94 12.58 -1.94
C SER A 104 -39.59 13.23 -2.22
N ILE A 105 -39.47 13.99 -3.30
CA ILE A 105 -38.28 14.79 -3.58
C ILE A 105 -38.04 15.72 -2.37
N ASN A 106 -36.82 15.70 -1.83
CA ASN A 106 -36.35 16.52 -0.70
C ASN A 106 -36.75 16.08 0.72
N MET A 107 -37.24 14.86 0.91
CA MET A 107 -37.53 14.31 2.25
C MET A 107 -36.47 13.27 2.65
N PRO A 108 -35.91 13.31 3.88
CA PRO A 108 -34.95 12.28 4.33
C PRO A 108 -35.63 10.91 4.35
N HIS A 109 -35.06 9.95 3.63
CA HIS A 109 -35.59 8.58 3.54
C HIS A 109 -34.52 7.56 3.90
N GLN A 110 -34.92 6.55 4.66
CA GLN A 110 -34.03 5.47 5.06
C GLN A 110 -33.73 4.59 3.84
N VAL A 111 -32.47 4.60 3.41
CA VAL A 111 -31.95 3.69 2.38
C VAL A 111 -31.25 2.56 3.10
N LYS A 112 -31.62 1.31 2.79
CA LYS A 112 -30.86 0.14 3.27
C LYS A 112 -29.85 -0.25 2.20
N LEU A 113 -28.57 -0.27 2.57
CA LEU A 113 -27.48 -0.78 1.74
C LEU A 113 -27.07 -2.14 2.31
N LEU A 114 -27.09 -3.17 1.48
CA LEU A 114 -26.66 -4.51 1.84
C LEU A 114 -25.39 -4.83 1.06
N ILE A 115 -24.29 -5.07 1.80
CA ILE A 115 -22.98 -5.40 1.22
C ILE A 115 -22.68 -6.85 1.57
N ASN A 116 -22.59 -7.69 0.55
CA ASN A 116 -22.21 -9.09 0.66
C ASN A 116 -20.74 -9.26 0.30
N ASN A 117 -19.96 -9.85 1.21
CA ASN A 117 -18.58 -10.25 0.94
C ASN A 117 -18.57 -11.75 0.60
N HIS A 118 -18.23 -12.08 -0.65
CA HIS A 118 -18.13 -13.45 -1.15
C HIS A 118 -16.71 -14.03 -1.02
N SER A 119 -15.77 -13.28 -0.44
CA SER A 119 -14.40 -13.76 -0.20
C SER A 119 -14.30 -14.67 1.03
N LYS A 120 -13.21 -15.42 1.12
CA LYS A 120 -12.92 -16.32 2.26
C LYS A 120 -12.37 -15.58 3.49
N ARG A 121 -12.22 -14.25 3.43
CA ARG A 121 -11.62 -13.44 4.51
C ARG A 121 -12.56 -12.32 4.95
N PRO A 122 -12.54 -11.95 6.24
CA PRO A 122 -13.26 -10.79 6.72
C PRO A 122 -12.68 -9.52 6.09
N PHE A 123 -13.55 -8.57 5.75
CA PHE A 123 -13.19 -7.26 5.23
C PHE A 123 -13.67 -6.19 6.20
N PHE A 124 -12.83 -5.20 6.50
CA PHE A 124 -13.15 -4.11 7.40
C PHE A 124 -13.43 -2.84 6.58
N VAL A 125 -14.57 -2.20 6.86
CA VAL A 125 -14.91 -0.88 6.32
C VAL A 125 -14.42 0.14 7.34
N SER A 126 -13.42 0.94 6.99
CA SER A 126 -12.88 2.04 7.81
C SER A 126 -13.50 3.37 7.45
#